data_AF-A0A433UGG1-F1
#
_entry.id   AF-A0A433UGG1-F1
#
_cell.length_a   1.000
_cell.length_b   1.000
_cell.length_c   1.000
_cell.angle_alpha   90.00
_cell.angle_beta   90.00
_cell.angle_gamma   90.00
#
_symmetry.space_group_name_H-M   'P 1'
#
loop_
_entity.id
_entity.type
_entity.pdbx_description
1 polymer ?
#
loop_
_entity_poly.entity_id
_entity_poly.type
_entity_poly.pdbx_seq_one_letter_code
_entity_poly.pdbx_strand_id
1 'polypeptide(L)'
;MTYQVDLNTEALSKRLEDIGTTLYQISKRIAEIKGSGTSVTYHTTTSKAIEEPLKSKLSTILEIIEALGGRAYIEWDDVESLDKEEYFIDQRIDKLEKSMEEMKTLLLQLVNKQ
;
A
#
# COMPACT_ATOMS: atom_id res chain seq x y z
N MET A 1 10.03 -1.20 -3.25
CA MET A 1 8.70 -0.56 -3.10
C MET A 1 7.77 -1.59 -2.52
N THR A 2 7.31 -1.36 -1.30
CA THR A 2 6.34 -2.22 -0.63
C THR A 2 4.99 -1.58 -0.86
N TYR A 3 4.15 -2.18 -1.71
CA TYR A 3 2.79 -1.69 -1.91
C TYR A 3 2.01 -2.02 -0.64
N GLN A 4 1.55 -1.00 0.07
CA GLN A 4 0.68 -1.16 1.23
C GLN A 4 -0.74 -1.33 0.68
N VAL A 5 -1.26 -2.55 0.76
CA VAL A 5 -2.63 -2.87 0.39
C VAL A 5 -3.44 -2.74 1.67
N ASP A 6 -4.20 -1.65 1.82
CA ASP A 6 -5.22 -1.56 2.86
C ASP A 6 -6.38 -2.48 2.48
N LEU A 7 -6.20 -3.77 2.81
CA LEU A 7 -7.27 -4.74 2.69
C LEU A 7 -8.17 -4.61 3.91
N ASN A 8 -9.39 -4.10 3.70
CA ASN A 8 -10.43 -4.17 4.72
C ASN A 8 -10.88 -5.64 4.85
N THR A 9 -10.17 -6.38 5.70
CA THR A 9 -10.41 -7.80 5.97
C THR A 9 -11.80 -8.05 6.51
N GLU A 10 -12.36 -7.09 7.24
CA GLU A 10 -13.72 -7.14 7.78
C GLU A 10 -14.78 -7.11 6.67
N ALA A 11 -14.55 -6.30 5.63
CA ALA A 11 -15.41 -6.26 4.44
C ALA A 11 -15.38 -7.58 3.65
N LEU A 12 -14.19 -8.21 3.53
CA LEU A 12 -14.06 -9.51 2.87
C LEU A 12 -14.78 -10.61 3.66
N SER A 13 -14.56 -10.70 4.97
CA SER A 13 -15.21 -11.68 5.85
C SER A 13 -16.74 -11.52 5.85
N LYS A 14 -17.24 -10.29 5.96
CA LYS A 14 -18.68 -10.01 5.90
C LYS A 14 -19.29 -10.37 4.54
N ARG A 15 -18.56 -10.12 3.44
CA ARG A 15 -19.02 -10.51 2.10
C ARG A 15 -19.09 -12.03 1.92
N LEU A 16 -18.17 -12.78 2.53
CA LEU A 16 -18.21 -14.24 2.53
C LEU A 16 -19.45 -14.78 3.26
N GLU A 17 -19.81 -14.16 4.39
CA GLU A 17 -21.03 -14.47 5.14
C GLU A 17 -22.30 -14.11 4.34
N ASP A 18 -22.37 -12.90 3.76
CA ASP A 18 -23.52 -12.42 3.00
C ASP A 18 -23.84 -13.28 1.77
N ILE A 19 -22.81 -13.79 1.09
CA ILE A 19 -22.98 -14.65 -0.10
C ILE A 19 -23.29 -16.10 0.32
N GLY A 20 -23.05 -16.48 1.57
CA GLY A 20 -23.19 -17.86 2.05
C GLY A 20 -22.29 -18.83 1.29
N THR A 21 -21.06 -18.39 0.96
CA THR A 21 -20.18 -19.17 0.09
C THR A 21 -19.16 -19.98 0.89
N THR A 22 -18.79 -21.15 0.38
CA THR A 22 -17.77 -21.99 1.00
C THR A 22 -16.41 -21.79 0.34
N LEU A 23 -15.34 -22.08 1.07
CA LEU A 23 -13.97 -22.06 0.54
C LEU A 23 -13.85 -22.87 -0.76
N TYR A 24 -14.50 -24.04 -0.81
CA TYR A 24 -14.58 -24.87 -2.00
C TYR A 24 -15.22 -24.14 -3.20
N GLN A 25 -16.30 -23.41 -3.00
CA GLN A 25 -16.98 -22.68 -4.08
C GLN A 25 -16.11 -21.55 -4.62
N ILE A 26 -15.37 -20.85 -3.75
CA ILE A 26 -14.41 -19.82 -4.16
C ILE A 26 -13.31 -20.46 -5.01
N SER A 27 -12.68 -21.54 -4.52
CA SER A 27 -11.61 -22.21 -5.25
C SER A 27 -12.09 -22.84 -6.57
N LYS A 28 -13.35 -23.30 -6.64
CA LYS A 28 -13.98 -23.77 -7.88
C LYS A 28 -14.14 -22.63 -8.89
N ARG A 29 -14.65 -21.47 -8.45
CA ARG A 29 -14.78 -20.29 -9.32
C ARG A 29 -13.43 -19.77 -9.81
N ILE A 30 -12.41 -19.77 -8.97
CA ILE A 30 -11.04 -19.42 -9.39
C ILE A 30 -10.55 -20.36 -10.49
N ALA A 31 -10.76 -21.68 -10.35
CA ALA A 31 -10.41 -22.65 -11.38
C ALA A 31 -11.18 -22.42 -12.69
N GLU A 32 -12.48 -22.11 -12.59
CA GLU A 32 -13.34 -21.79 -13.74
C GLU A 32 -12.87 -20.53 -14.48
N ILE A 33 -12.57 -19.45 -13.75
CA ILE A 33 -12.06 -18.19 -14.31
C ILE A 33 -10.71 -18.40 -15.00
N LYS A 34 -9.81 -19.17 -14.38
CA LYS A 34 -8.48 -19.45 -14.93
C LYS A 34 -8.46 -20.45 -16.08
N GLY A 35 -9.56 -21.16 -16.33
CA GLY A 35 -9.63 -22.23 -17.33
C GLY A 35 -8.58 -23.34 -17.13
N SER A 36 -8.03 -23.47 -15.92
CA SER A 36 -6.93 -24.38 -15.61
C SER A 36 -7.00 -24.83 -14.15
N GLY A 37 -6.48 -26.04 -13.88
CA GLY A 37 -6.49 -26.63 -12.54
C GLY A 37 -7.86 -27.15 -12.10
N THR A 38 -7.94 -27.60 -10.85
CA THR A 38 -9.18 -28.02 -10.18
C THR A 38 -9.39 -27.20 -8.92
N SER A 39 -10.58 -27.22 -8.33
CA SER A 39 -10.84 -26.50 -7.07
C SER A 39 -9.86 -26.89 -5.95
N VAL A 40 -9.39 -28.13 -5.93
CA VAL A 40 -8.38 -28.63 -4.98
C VAL A 40 -7.04 -27.91 -5.16
N THR A 41 -6.67 -27.58 -6.39
CA THR A 41 -5.42 -26.87 -6.71
C THR A 41 -5.35 -25.50 -6.04
N TYR A 42 -6.49 -24.82 -5.90
CA TYR A 42 -6.55 -23.47 -5.35
C TYR A 42 -6.92 -23.45 -3.86
N HIS A 43 -7.47 -24.53 -3.31
CA HIS A 43 -8.03 -24.59 -1.95
C HIS A 43 -7.07 -24.07 -0.87
N THR A 44 -5.84 -24.61 -0.81
CA THR A 44 -4.86 -24.21 0.21
C THR A 44 -4.44 -22.75 0.07
N THR A 45 -4.28 -22.29 -1.17
CA THR A 45 -3.87 -20.91 -1.47
C THR A 45 -4.98 -19.93 -1.15
N THR A 46 -6.24 -20.29 -1.45
CA THR A 46 -7.43 -19.52 -1.06
C THR A 46 -7.58 -19.46 0.46
N SER A 47 -7.41 -20.57 1.18
CA SER A 47 -7.54 -20.61 2.65
C SER A 47 -6.56 -19.65 3.31
N LYS A 48 -5.28 -19.74 2.94
CA LYS A 48 -4.22 -18.88 3.48
C LYS A 48 -4.46 -17.41 3.18
N ALA A 49 -5.02 -17.09 2.01
CA ALA A 49 -5.31 -15.72 1.62
C ALA A 49 -6.51 -15.11 2.37
N ILE A 50 -7.47 -15.93 2.79
CA ILE A 50 -8.58 -15.48 3.64
C ILE A 50 -8.13 -15.33 5.10
N GLU A 51 -7.33 -16.28 5.60
CA GLU A 51 -6.81 -16.27 6.98
C GLU A 51 -5.75 -15.18 7.21
N GLU A 52 -4.82 -15.02 6.27
CA GLU A 52 -3.69 -14.09 6.36
C GLU A 52 -3.52 -13.26 5.07
N PRO A 53 -4.47 -12.37 4.77
CA PRO A 53 -4.48 -11.61 3.52
C PRO A 53 -3.23 -10.76 3.30
N LEU A 54 -2.70 -10.13 4.36
CA LEU A 54 -1.50 -9.28 4.28
C LEU A 54 -0.21 -10.04 3.99
N LYS A 55 -0.16 -11.35 4.26
CA LYS A 55 1.00 -12.21 3.93
C LYS A 55 0.85 -12.89 2.57
N SER A 56 -0.29 -12.72 1.93
CA SER A 56 -0.61 -13.37 0.67
C SER A 56 -0.23 -12.50 -0.52
N LYS A 57 0.00 -13.13 -1.67
CA LYS A 57 0.29 -12.40 -2.90
C LYS A 57 -0.94 -11.57 -3.29
N LEU A 58 -0.74 -10.31 -3.67
CA LEU A 58 -1.82 -9.45 -4.17
C LEU A 58 -2.62 -10.12 -5.29
N SER A 59 -1.96 -10.83 -6.21
CA SER A 59 -2.63 -11.57 -7.28
C SER A 59 -3.66 -12.58 -6.76
N THR A 60 -3.33 -13.28 -5.67
CA THR A 60 -4.24 -14.25 -5.04
C THR A 60 -5.45 -13.55 -4.42
N ILE A 61 -5.25 -12.39 -3.81
CA ILE A 61 -6.34 -11.60 -3.25
C ILE A 61 -7.28 -11.09 -4.35
N LEU A 62 -6.72 -10.60 -5.46
CA LEU A 62 -7.50 -10.16 -6.62
C LEU A 62 -8.32 -11.29 -7.23
N GLU A 63 -7.75 -12.49 -7.36
CA GLU A 63 -8.45 -13.69 -7.83
C GLU A 63 -9.65 -14.05 -6.94
N ILE A 64 -9.51 -13.89 -5.62
CA ILE A 64 -10.60 -14.13 -4.67
C ILE A 64 -11.69 -13.08 -4.83
N ILE A 65 -11.32 -11.80 -4.93
CA ILE A 65 -12.27 -10.70 -5.13
C ILE A 65 -13.08 -10.94 -6.41
N GLU A 66 -12.42 -11.30 -7.52
CA GLU A 66 -13.08 -11.59 -8.79
C GLU A 66 -13.98 -12.82 -8.70
N ALA A 67 -13.54 -13.91 -8.06
CA ALA A 67 -14.35 -15.11 -7.82
C ALA A 67 -15.62 -14.83 -6.98
N LEU A 68 -15.59 -13.81 -6.13
CA LEU A 68 -16.74 -13.33 -5.36
C LEU A 68 -17.62 -12.34 -6.13
N GLY A 69 -17.30 -12.07 -7.41
CA GLY A 69 -18.00 -11.09 -8.26
C GLY A 69 -17.67 -9.64 -7.89
N GLY A 70 -16.58 -9.43 -7.15
CA GLY A 70 -16.06 -8.11 -6.81
C GLY A 70 -15.16 -7.54 -7.90
N ARG A 71 -14.84 -6.26 -7.76
CA ARG A 71 -13.84 -5.57 -8.58
C ARG A 71 -12.88 -4.85 -7.65
N ALA A 72 -11.60 -4.90 -7.97
CA ALA A 72 -10.58 -4.12 -7.28
C ALA A 72 -10.27 -2.85 -8.08
N TYR A 73 -10.11 -1.74 -7.38
CA TYR A 73 -9.66 -0.48 -7.95
C TYR A 73 -8.37 -0.09 -7.23
N ILE A 74 -7.39 0.39 -7.99
CA ILE A 74 -6.16 0.95 -7.42
C ILE A 74 -6.30 2.46 -7.52
N GLU A 75 -6.30 3.11 -6.37
CA GLU A 75 -6.23 4.56 -6.26
C GLU A 75 -4.78 4.94 -5.97
N TRP A 76 -4.28 5.93 -6.69
CA TRP A 76 -2.96 6.51 -6.47
C TRP A 76 -3.18 7.92 -5.96
N ASP A 77 -2.44 8.34 -4.95
CA ASP A 77 -2.41 9.75 -4.58
C ASP A 77 -1.81 10.57 -5.73
N ASP A 78 -2.31 11.79 -5.92
CA ASP A 78 -1.73 12.72 -6.89
C ASP A 78 -0.24 12.94 -6.59
N VAL A 79 0.57 12.90 -7.65
CA VAL A 79 2.04 12.94 -7.62
C VAL A 79 2.56 14.17 -6.86
N GLU A 80 1.80 15.26 -6.79
CA GLU A 80 2.12 16.48 -6.03
C GLU A 80 2.30 16.26 -4.51
N SER A 81 1.85 15.11 -3.97
CA SER A 81 2.06 14.76 -2.57
C SER A 81 3.43 14.12 -2.28
N LEU A 82 4.13 13.61 -3.30
CA LEU A 82 5.46 12.99 -3.17
C LEU A 82 6.58 14.02 -3.07
N ASP A 83 6.38 15.24 -3.60
CA ASP A 83 7.36 16.35 -3.58
C ASP A 83 7.36 17.13 -2.25
N LYS A 84 6.50 16.77 -1.29
CA LYS A 84 6.45 17.45 0.01
C LYS A 84 7.76 17.28 0.79
N GLU A 85 8.49 16.16 0.62
CA GLU A 85 9.81 16.00 1.25
C GLU A 85 10.84 16.98 0.66
N GLU A 86 10.82 17.24 -0.66
CA GLU A 86 11.69 18.24 -1.29
C GLU A 86 11.38 19.66 -0.80
N TYR A 87 10.10 20.01 -0.68
CA TYR A 87 9.68 21.31 -0.14
C TYR A 87 10.15 21.54 1.31
N PHE A 88 10.16 20.48 2.14
CA PHE A 88 10.71 20.58 3.51
C PHE A 88 12.23 20.62 3.53
N ILE A 89 12.92 20.03 2.55
CA ILE A 89 14.37 20.12 2.42
C ILE A 89 14.78 21.54 2.02
N ASP A 90 14.12 22.14 1.04
CA ASP A 90 14.40 23.51 0.58
C ASP A 90 14.21 24.52 1.71
N GLN A 91 13.11 24.43 2.46
CA GLN A 91 12.90 25.30 3.63
C GLN A 91 13.94 25.12 4.74
N ARG A 92 14.53 23.92 4.87
CA ARG A 92 15.59 23.66 5.85
C ARG A 92 16.92 24.21 5.37
N ILE A 93 17.21 24.12 4.08
CA ILE A 93 18.40 24.71 3.46
C ILE A 93 18.35 26.23 3.60
N ASP A 94 17.25 26.88 3.23
CA ASP A 94 17.08 28.34 3.36
C ASP A 94 17.31 28.85 4.79
N LYS A 95 16.79 28.11 5.78
CA LYS A 95 16.98 28.45 7.21
C LYS A 95 18.43 28.27 7.65
N LEU A 96 19.12 27.23 7.16
CA LEU A 96 20.52 27.00 7.46
C LEU A 96 21.41 28.07 6.83
N GLU A 97 21.17 28.43 5.57
CA GLU A 97 21.90 29.49 4.87
C GLU A 97 21.76 30.84 5.58
N LYS A 98 20.54 31.19 5.99
CA LYS A 98 20.29 32.42 6.76
C LYS A 98 21.04 32.43 8.09
N SER A 99 20.99 31.32 8.84
CA SER A 99 21.71 31.17 10.11
C SER A 99 23.24 31.28 9.92
N MET A 100 23.76 30.71 8.84
CA MET A 100 25.19 30.81 8.51
C MET A 100 25.62 32.23 8.18
N GLU A 101 24.81 33.00 7.44
CA GLU A 101 25.16 34.38 7.10
C GLU A 101 25.07 35.31 8.33
N GLU A 102 24.12 35.06 9.23
CA GLU A 102 24.04 35.73 10.53
C GLU A 102 25.28 35.44 11.40
N MET A 103 25.71 34.17 11.49
CA MET A 103 26.95 33.81 12.21
C MET A 103 28.19 34.45 11.61
N LYS A 104 28.31 34.46 10.28
CA LYS A 104 29.43 35.10 9.57
C LYS A 104 29.48 36.60 9.85
N THR A 105 28.34 37.27 9.87
CA THR A 105 28.23 38.69 10.21
C THR A 105 28.70 38.95 11.64
N LEU A 106 28.27 38.13 12.61
CA LEU A 106 28.69 38.24 14.01
C LEU A 106 30.20 38.00 14.18
N LEU A 107 30.76 37.02 13.49
CA LEU A 107 32.20 36.75 13.51
C LEU A 107 33.00 37.93 12.94
N LEU A 108 32.57 38.52 11.83
CA LEU A 108 33.21 39.71 11.27
C LEU A 108 33.15 40.91 12.23
N GLN A 109 32.04 41.09 12.95
CA GLN A 109 31.93 42.13 13.97
C GLN A 109 32.83 41.90 15.18
N LEU A 110 33.07 40.65 15.57
CA LEU A 110 34.00 40.31 16.65
C LEU A 110 35.45 40.53 16.26
N VAL A 111 35.83 40.14 15.04
CA VAL A 111 37.18 40.32 14.50
C VAL A 111 37.52 41.81 14.30
N ASN A 112 36.55 42.61 13.84
CA ASN A 112 36.75 44.06 13.62
C ASN A 112 36.64 44.91 14.91
N LYS A 113 36.38 44.29 16.07
CA LYS A 113 36.34 44.94 17.39
C LYS A 113 37.62 44.74 18.21
N GLN A 114 38.61 43.99 17.69
CA GLN A 114 39.98 43.93 18.21
C GLN A 114 40.86 44.92 17.46
#